data_AF-A0AAE2SAJ2-F1
#
_entry.id   AF-A0AAE2SAJ2-F1
#
_cell.length_a   1.000
_cell.length_b   1.000
_cell.length_c   1.000
_cell.angle_alpha   90.00
_cell.angle_beta   90.00
_cell.angle_gamma   90.00
#
_symmetry.space_group_name_H-M   'P 1'
#
loop_
_entity.id
_entity.type
_entity.pdbx_description
1 polymer ?
#
loop_
_entity_poly.entity_id
_entity_poly.type
_entity_poly.pdbx_seq_one_letter_code
_entity_poly.pdbx_strand_id
1 'polypeptide(L)'
;MKKSLAKRRGGVHTPPAMGEHITNNSNNDLMIGGGIPQHLKPRPLTTAFNRRKFLTTAGIATAGVVIGAPKSDAAFFGLMDDKPVPGIPHAWVQAKGSDVTRYARYVQSLNLRNITPRMVLAPHFKTRGRVHNSLPPKTYWNNMGATLKVIDAMIGRMGAPLREITSAYRSPRYNRAVGGKSRSYHMQNLALDVQFRGVSASHVAYVAKQLRSQGVFRGGVGRYSSFTHIDTRGTNVSW
;
A
#
# COMPACT_ATOMS: atom_id res chain seq x y z
N MET A 1 -62.37 14.34 -20.98
CA MET A 1 -63.34 14.24 -19.86
C MET A 1 -62.56 13.86 -18.61
N LYS A 2 -62.41 14.80 -17.64
CA LYS A 2 -63.06 14.79 -16.29
C LYS A 2 -62.64 13.55 -15.47
N LYS A 3 -62.18 13.57 -14.21
CA LYS A 3 -62.16 14.48 -13.03
C LYS A 3 -61.37 13.67 -11.95
N SER A 4 -60.46 14.19 -11.11
CA SER A 4 -60.63 15.05 -9.93
C SER A 4 -60.34 14.33 -8.58
N LEU A 5 -59.36 14.87 -7.85
CA LEU A 5 -59.22 15.10 -6.39
C LEU A 5 -59.67 14.03 -5.35
N ALA A 6 -58.81 13.81 -4.34
CA ALA A 6 -59.14 14.15 -2.94
C ALA A 6 -57.90 14.24 -2.02
N LYS A 7 -57.98 15.21 -1.11
CA LYS A 7 -57.04 15.66 -0.07
C LYS A 7 -57.54 15.18 1.29
N ARG A 8 -56.67 14.77 2.24
CA ARG A 8 -56.97 14.84 3.69
C ARG A 8 -55.72 15.14 4.53
N ARG A 9 -55.94 16.00 5.54
CA ARG A 9 -55.04 16.47 6.61
C ARG A 9 -55.37 15.76 7.93
N GLY A 10 -54.43 15.77 8.87
CA GLY A 10 -54.58 15.52 10.32
C GLY A 10 -53.37 14.73 10.83
N GLY A 11 -52.55 15.12 11.82
CA GLY A 11 -52.63 16.11 12.89
C GLY A 11 -52.84 15.43 14.24
N VAL A 12 -51.76 15.15 15.02
CA VAL A 12 -51.78 14.78 16.47
C VAL A 12 -50.36 15.07 17.04
N HIS A 13 -50.12 16.05 17.92
CA HIS A 13 -50.24 16.08 19.39
C HIS A 13 -49.14 15.29 20.16
N THR A 14 -48.38 16.01 21.00
CA THR A 14 -47.40 15.62 22.04
C THR A 14 -47.94 16.05 23.41
N PRO A 15 -47.33 15.76 24.60
CA PRO A 15 -46.52 14.64 25.15
C PRO A 15 -47.20 14.09 26.46
N PRO A 16 -46.58 13.42 27.50
CA PRO A 16 -45.47 13.91 28.36
C PRO A 16 -44.47 12.82 28.86
N ALA A 17 -43.53 13.26 29.70
CA ALA A 17 -42.39 12.55 30.29
C ALA A 17 -42.68 11.84 31.63
N MET A 18 -41.81 10.88 32.00
CA MET A 18 -41.50 10.36 33.35
C MET A 18 -39.99 9.98 33.30
N GLY A 19 -39.04 10.55 34.07
CA GLY A 19 -38.81 10.42 35.53
C GLY A 19 -38.33 8.99 35.85
N GLU A 20 -37.20 8.64 36.49
CA GLU A 20 -36.17 9.28 37.35
C GLU A 20 -34.93 8.32 37.40
N HIS A 21 -33.69 8.84 37.44
CA HIS A 21 -32.70 8.79 38.55
C HIS A 21 -32.43 7.37 39.17
N ILE A 22 -31.18 6.89 39.34
CA ILE A 22 -30.19 7.32 40.35
C ILE A 22 -28.77 6.75 40.04
N THR A 23 -27.81 7.69 40.05
CA THR A 23 -26.37 7.70 40.44
C THR A 23 -25.46 6.46 40.36
N ASN A 24 -24.23 6.70 39.86
CA ASN A 24 -23.06 6.51 40.72
C ASN A 24 -21.97 7.55 40.43
N ASN A 25 -21.54 8.20 41.51
CA ASN A 25 -20.62 9.32 41.57
C ASN A 25 -19.21 8.83 41.93
N SER A 26 -18.23 9.32 41.19
CA SER A 26 -16.86 9.71 41.57
C SER A 26 -16.01 8.81 42.46
N ASN A 27 -14.76 8.58 42.04
CA ASN A 27 -13.61 9.30 42.61
C ASN A 27 -12.38 9.14 41.71
N ASN A 28 -11.92 10.27 41.18
CA ASN A 28 -10.54 10.46 40.76
C ASN A 28 -9.68 10.51 42.02
N ASP A 29 -8.52 9.83 42.03
CA ASP A 29 -7.34 10.45 42.64
C ASP A 29 -5.99 9.91 42.12
N LEU A 30 -5.16 10.88 41.74
CA LEU A 30 -3.71 11.01 41.87
C LEU A 30 -2.73 9.92 41.38
N MET A 31 -1.99 10.34 40.33
CA MET A 31 -0.66 9.88 39.94
C MET A 31 0.36 9.97 41.10
N ILE A 32 1.18 8.92 41.33
CA ILE A 32 2.63 8.97 41.66
C ILE A 32 3.23 7.57 41.39
N GLY A 33 4.41 7.52 40.74
CA GLY A 33 5.39 6.46 41.02
C GLY A 33 5.81 5.56 39.86
N GLY A 34 6.67 6.06 38.98
CA GLY A 34 7.61 5.21 38.28
C GLY A 34 8.60 4.60 39.28
N GLY A 35 8.65 3.27 39.36
CA GLY A 35 9.61 2.57 40.21
C GLY A 35 9.63 1.07 39.94
N ILE A 36 10.71 0.58 39.33
CA ILE A 36 11.00 -0.85 39.21
C ILE A 36 11.30 -1.41 40.62
N PRO A 37 10.77 -2.58 41.00
CA PRO A 37 11.03 -3.23 42.30
C PRO A 37 12.53 -3.42 42.59
N GLN A 38 12.94 -3.16 43.85
CA GLN A 38 14.34 -3.06 44.29
C GLN A 38 15.17 -4.36 44.27
N HIS A 39 14.65 -5.49 43.79
CA HIS A 39 15.40 -6.76 43.74
C HIS A 39 16.15 -7.02 42.42
N LEU A 40 16.17 -6.05 41.49
CA LEU A 40 16.84 -6.18 40.18
C LEU A 40 17.93 -5.12 39.94
N LYS A 41 18.62 -4.67 41.00
CA LYS A 41 19.84 -3.86 40.87
C LYS A 41 21.07 -4.76 40.89
N PRO A 42 21.87 -4.85 39.81
CA PRO A 42 23.17 -5.51 39.90
C PRO A 42 24.14 -4.66 40.74
N ARG A 43 24.82 -5.29 41.70
CA ARG A 43 25.91 -4.72 42.51
C ARG A 43 27.29 -5.09 41.93
N PRO A 44 28.34 -4.31 42.24
CA PRO A 44 29.43 -4.00 41.32
C PRO A 44 30.49 -5.11 41.24
N LEU A 45 31.13 -5.19 40.07
CA LEU A 45 32.34 -5.99 39.85
C LEU A 45 33.56 -5.23 40.39
N THR A 46 34.33 -5.88 41.25
CA THR A 46 35.68 -5.44 41.64
C THR A 46 36.71 -6.50 41.28
N THR A 47 37.62 -6.09 40.37
CA THR A 47 39.08 -6.38 40.27
C THR A 47 39.57 -7.85 40.23
N ALA A 48 40.56 -8.26 39.44
CA ALA A 48 41.45 -7.60 38.48
C ALA A 48 42.31 -8.68 37.74
N PHE A 49 42.98 -8.24 36.67
CA PHE A 49 44.15 -8.84 35.98
C PHE A 49 43.91 -10.05 35.04
N ASN A 50 44.47 -10.15 33.83
CA ASN A 50 45.14 -9.21 32.91
C ASN A 50 45.31 -9.90 31.53
N ARG A 51 45.44 -9.07 30.48
CA ARG A 51 46.09 -9.33 29.18
C ARG A 51 45.55 -10.46 28.29
N ARG A 52 44.85 -10.04 27.23
CA ARG A 52 45.43 -9.98 25.87
C ARG A 52 44.55 -9.12 24.95
N LYS A 53 45.23 -8.33 24.13
CA LYS A 53 44.64 -7.42 23.13
C LYS A 53 43.69 -8.18 22.20
N PHE A 54 42.48 -7.68 22.01
CA PHE A 54 41.81 -7.76 20.72
C PHE A 54 40.93 -6.52 20.54
N LEU A 55 41.43 -5.58 19.73
CA LEU A 55 40.62 -4.54 19.11
C LEU A 55 39.70 -5.25 18.12
N THR A 56 38.46 -5.52 18.53
CA THR A 56 37.44 -5.95 17.58
C THR A 56 36.91 -4.70 16.88
N THR A 57 37.56 -4.38 15.77
CA THR A 57 37.04 -3.54 14.68
C THR A 57 35.57 -3.83 14.48
N ALA A 58 34.77 -2.77 14.37
CA ALA A 58 33.38 -2.82 13.93
C ALA A 58 33.25 -3.84 12.79
N GLY A 59 32.46 -4.88 13.02
CA GLY A 59 32.10 -5.83 12.00
C GLY A 59 31.31 -5.10 10.92
N ILE A 60 32.02 -4.58 9.92
CA ILE A 60 31.48 -4.43 8.58
C ILE A 60 30.98 -5.83 8.24
N ALA A 61 29.66 -6.02 8.26
CA ALA A 61 29.06 -7.14 7.57
C ALA A 61 29.37 -6.89 6.09
N THR A 62 30.52 -7.39 5.63
CA THR A 62 30.82 -7.53 4.22
C THR A 62 29.76 -8.47 3.67
N ALA A 63 28.67 -7.88 3.17
CA ALA A 63 27.72 -8.58 2.33
C ALA A 63 28.55 -9.04 1.12
N GLY A 64 28.99 -10.30 1.18
CA GLY A 64 29.71 -10.94 0.08
C GLY A 64 28.88 -10.77 -1.19
N VAL A 65 29.49 -10.19 -2.21
CA VAL A 65 28.87 -10.05 -3.52
C VAL A 65 28.66 -11.46 -4.08
N VAL A 66 27.45 -11.98 -3.97
CA VAL A 66 27.03 -13.16 -4.72
C VAL A 66 26.57 -12.67 -6.09
N ILE A 67 27.48 -12.72 -7.07
CA ILE A 67 27.16 -12.48 -8.48
C ILE A 67 26.31 -13.67 -8.97
N GLY A 68 25.00 -13.44 -9.07
CA GLY A 68 24.05 -14.38 -9.65
C GLY A 68 22.64 -13.79 -9.66
N ALA A 69 22.19 -13.32 -10.82
CA ALA A 69 20.83 -12.81 -11.05
C ALA A 69 19.74 -13.86 -10.68
N PRO A 70 18.46 -13.57 -10.93
CA PRO A 70 17.48 -12.84 -10.10
C PRO A 70 17.20 -13.39 -8.68
N LYS A 71 17.93 -14.42 -8.21
CA LYS A 71 17.76 -14.96 -6.86
C LYS A 71 18.20 -13.97 -5.77
N SER A 72 19.13 -13.07 -6.09
CA SER A 72 19.61 -11.99 -5.21
C SER A 72 18.49 -11.06 -4.74
N ASP A 73 17.58 -10.67 -5.63
CA ASP A 73 16.52 -9.70 -5.30
C ASP A 73 15.46 -10.33 -4.38
N ALA A 74 15.05 -11.56 -4.68
CA ALA A 74 14.13 -12.29 -3.81
C ALA A 74 14.74 -12.56 -2.42
N ALA A 75 16.05 -12.85 -2.37
CA ALA A 75 16.79 -12.98 -1.12
C ALA A 75 16.86 -11.64 -0.36
N PHE A 76 17.21 -10.55 -1.03
CA PHE A 76 17.23 -9.19 -0.47
C PHE A 76 15.86 -8.82 0.14
N PHE A 77 14.78 -9.06 -0.60
CA PHE A 77 13.42 -8.84 -0.09
C PHE A 77 13.00 -9.81 1.00
N GLY A 78 13.60 -11.01 1.06
CA GLY A 78 13.43 -11.93 2.18
C GLY A 78 14.05 -11.40 3.48
N LEU A 79 15.09 -10.59 3.38
CA LEU A 79 15.80 -9.99 4.51
C LEU A 79 15.20 -8.66 4.98
N MET A 80 14.21 -8.11 4.27
CA MET A 80 13.49 -6.92 4.73
C MET A 80 12.72 -7.19 6.03
N ASP A 81 12.81 -6.23 6.95
CA ASP A 81 12.08 -6.21 8.22
C ASP A 81 10.55 -6.29 7.97
N ASP A 82 9.86 -7.11 8.77
CA ASP A 82 8.41 -7.32 8.72
C ASP A 82 7.62 -6.59 9.83
N LYS A 83 8.25 -5.62 10.50
CA LYS A 83 7.62 -4.69 11.45
C LYS A 83 6.47 -3.93 10.78
N PRO A 84 5.30 -3.84 11.46
CA PRO A 84 4.12 -3.18 10.94
C PRO A 84 4.39 -1.83 10.26
N VAL A 85 3.77 -1.63 9.10
CA VAL A 85 3.83 -0.37 8.35
C VAL A 85 2.55 0.42 8.62
N PRO A 86 2.63 1.70 9.04
CA PRO A 86 1.46 2.54 9.26
C PRO A 86 0.50 2.54 8.05
N GLY A 87 -0.81 2.40 8.30
CA GLY A 87 -1.86 2.38 7.28
C GLY A 87 -2.10 1.02 6.59
N ILE A 88 -1.26 0.02 6.85
CA ILE A 88 -1.48 -1.36 6.39
C ILE A 88 -2.36 -2.12 7.39
N PRO A 89 -3.53 -2.66 6.98
CA PRO A 89 -4.39 -3.43 7.87
C PRO A 89 -3.71 -4.69 8.39
N HIS A 90 -3.83 -4.97 9.69
CA HIS A 90 -3.37 -6.23 10.27
C HIS A 90 -4.05 -7.44 9.60
N ALA A 91 -5.33 -7.32 9.24
CA ALA A 91 -6.07 -8.35 8.50
C ALA A 91 -5.43 -8.72 7.15
N TRP A 92 -4.72 -7.79 6.48
CA TRP A 92 -4.02 -8.10 5.25
C TRP A 92 -2.81 -8.98 5.50
N VAL A 93 -2.05 -8.69 6.56
CA VAL A 93 -0.91 -9.50 7.01
C VAL A 93 -1.39 -10.89 7.43
N GLN A 94 -2.51 -10.99 8.16
CA GLN A 94 -3.10 -12.29 8.51
C GLN A 94 -3.53 -13.09 7.26
N ALA A 95 -4.07 -12.42 6.24
CA ALA A 95 -4.54 -13.09 5.03
C ALA A 95 -3.43 -13.54 4.07
N LYS A 96 -2.26 -12.89 4.06
CA LYS A 96 -1.20 -13.12 3.06
C LYS A 96 0.23 -13.20 3.62
N GLY A 97 0.41 -13.17 4.93
CA GLY A 97 1.69 -13.29 5.61
C GLY A 97 2.53 -12.00 5.64
N SER A 98 3.74 -12.13 6.19
CA SER A 98 4.69 -11.02 6.41
C SER A 98 5.19 -10.34 5.14
N ASP A 99 5.02 -10.98 3.97
CA ASP A 99 5.32 -10.38 2.67
C ASP A 99 4.47 -9.14 2.36
N VAL A 100 3.30 -9.00 2.98
CA VAL A 100 2.50 -7.77 2.94
C VAL A 100 3.32 -6.60 3.49
N THR A 101 3.93 -6.79 4.66
CA THR A 101 4.70 -5.75 5.32
C THR A 101 5.99 -5.46 4.55
N ARG A 102 6.70 -6.50 4.10
CA ARG A 102 7.94 -6.34 3.33
C ARG A 102 7.69 -5.62 2.01
N TYR A 103 6.61 -5.94 1.29
CA TYR A 103 6.29 -5.24 0.05
C TYR A 103 5.85 -3.80 0.32
N ALA A 104 5.11 -3.55 1.41
CA ALA A 104 4.79 -2.20 1.83
C ALA A 104 6.04 -1.37 2.17
N ARG A 105 7.05 -1.96 2.83
CA ARG A 105 8.35 -1.33 3.11
C ARG A 105 9.11 -1.01 1.83
N TYR A 106 9.13 -1.92 0.86
CA TYR A 106 9.68 -1.64 -0.47
C TYR A 106 9.00 -0.41 -1.09
N VAL A 107 7.66 -0.35 -1.09
CA VAL A 107 6.94 0.82 -1.62
C VAL A 107 7.29 2.10 -0.86
N GLN A 108 7.44 2.06 0.47
CA GLN A 108 7.91 3.23 1.25
C GLN A 108 9.31 3.67 0.84
N SER A 109 10.22 2.73 0.58
CA SER A 109 11.61 3.02 0.20
C SER A 109 11.74 3.76 -1.14
N LEU A 110 10.70 3.71 -1.98
CA LEU A 110 10.62 4.48 -3.23
C LEU A 110 10.45 5.99 -3.00
N ASN A 111 10.15 6.42 -1.77
CA ASN A 111 10.00 7.82 -1.36
C ASN A 111 9.02 8.60 -2.26
N LEU A 112 7.88 7.98 -2.58
CA LEU A 112 6.83 8.57 -3.41
C LEU A 112 6.10 9.67 -2.63
N ARG A 113 5.76 10.78 -3.29
CA ARG A 113 5.17 11.95 -2.61
C ARG A 113 3.68 11.79 -2.36
N ASN A 114 2.96 11.20 -3.30
CA ASN A 114 1.50 11.22 -3.33
C ASN A 114 0.87 9.81 -3.32
N ILE A 115 1.69 8.76 -3.24
CA ILE A 115 1.23 7.37 -3.30
C ILE A 115 1.66 6.64 -2.03
N THR A 116 0.68 6.08 -1.32
CA THR A 116 0.94 5.31 -0.09
C THR A 116 1.09 3.81 -0.39
N PRO A 117 1.81 3.04 0.46
CA PRO A 117 1.86 1.59 0.35
C PRO A 117 0.47 0.95 0.31
N ARG A 118 -0.47 1.44 1.12
CA ARG A 118 -1.85 0.95 1.15
C ARG A 118 -2.52 1.01 -0.23
N MET A 119 -2.35 2.12 -0.96
CA MET A 119 -2.93 2.30 -2.31
C MET A 119 -2.38 1.27 -3.30
N VAL A 120 -1.08 0.99 -3.23
CA VAL A 120 -0.41 0.00 -4.10
C VAL A 120 -0.82 -1.43 -3.75
N LEU A 121 -1.00 -1.74 -2.46
CA LEU A 121 -1.31 -3.08 -2.01
C LEU A 121 -2.78 -3.47 -2.17
N ALA A 122 -3.72 -2.52 -2.10
CA ALA A 122 -5.16 -2.79 -2.14
C ALA A 122 -5.62 -3.70 -3.30
N PRO A 123 -5.14 -3.52 -4.56
CA PRO A 123 -5.56 -4.36 -5.69
C PRO A 123 -5.19 -5.86 -5.55
N HIS A 124 -4.19 -6.19 -4.72
CA HIS A 124 -3.76 -7.57 -4.48
C HIS A 124 -4.74 -8.37 -3.61
N PHE A 125 -5.69 -7.68 -2.96
CA PHE A 125 -6.73 -8.29 -2.13
C PHE A 125 -8.09 -8.34 -2.85
N LYS A 126 -8.18 -7.90 -4.11
CA LYS A 126 -9.39 -8.01 -4.92
C LYS A 126 -9.70 -9.46 -5.28
N THR A 127 -10.98 -9.73 -5.50
CA THR A 127 -11.51 -11.05 -5.82
C THR A 127 -12.42 -10.94 -7.05
N ARG A 128 -12.34 -11.92 -7.94
CA ARG A 128 -13.21 -12.07 -9.11
C ARG A 128 -13.88 -13.44 -9.06
N GLY A 129 -15.19 -13.46 -8.76
CA GLY A 129 -15.89 -14.71 -8.48
C GLY A 129 -15.23 -15.44 -7.30
N ARG A 130 -14.78 -16.67 -7.51
CA ARG A 130 -14.04 -17.47 -6.50
C ARG A 130 -12.51 -17.33 -6.60
N VAL A 131 -12.01 -16.40 -7.42
CA VAL A 131 -10.57 -16.23 -7.68
C VAL A 131 -10.06 -15.00 -6.95
N HIS A 132 -9.28 -15.23 -5.90
CA HIS A 132 -8.56 -14.19 -5.18
C HIS A 132 -7.28 -13.82 -5.91
N ASN A 133 -6.94 -12.52 -5.94
CA ASN A 133 -5.62 -12.09 -6.38
C ASN A 133 -4.55 -12.38 -5.31
N SER A 134 -3.28 -12.21 -5.66
CA SER A 134 -2.13 -12.37 -4.76
C SER A 134 -1.21 -11.15 -4.80
N LEU A 135 -0.27 -11.10 -3.86
CA LEU A 135 0.92 -10.25 -4.00
C LEU A 135 1.75 -10.72 -5.21
N PRO A 136 2.56 -9.83 -5.80
CA PRO A 136 3.56 -10.22 -6.79
C PRO A 136 4.61 -11.15 -6.17
N PRO A 137 5.16 -12.11 -6.95
CA PRO A 137 6.40 -12.79 -6.57
C PRO A 137 7.51 -11.79 -6.25
N LYS A 138 8.34 -12.08 -5.23
CA LYS A 138 9.42 -11.18 -4.77
C LYS A 138 10.37 -10.75 -5.89
N THR A 139 10.64 -11.65 -6.83
CA THR A 139 11.47 -11.39 -8.01
C THR A 139 10.93 -10.28 -8.92
N TYR A 140 9.66 -9.89 -8.78
CA TYR A 140 9.04 -8.82 -9.56
C TYR A 140 8.79 -7.54 -8.75
N TRP A 141 9.20 -7.46 -7.48
CA TRP A 141 8.91 -6.26 -6.67
C TRP A 141 9.59 -5.02 -7.24
N ASN A 142 10.87 -5.14 -7.64
CA ASN A 142 11.64 -4.07 -8.28
C ASN A 142 10.97 -3.49 -9.54
N ASN A 143 10.23 -4.31 -10.29
CA ASN A 143 9.58 -3.88 -11.53
C ASN A 143 8.53 -2.77 -11.33
N MET A 144 7.87 -2.74 -10.16
CA MET A 144 6.79 -1.78 -9.89
C MET A 144 7.31 -0.36 -9.67
N GLY A 145 8.58 -0.20 -9.27
CA GLY A 145 9.13 1.08 -8.83
C GLY A 145 9.08 2.15 -9.92
N ALA A 146 9.46 1.80 -11.15
CA ALA A 146 9.43 2.73 -12.28
C ALA A 146 7.99 3.19 -12.59
N THR A 147 7.03 2.26 -12.64
CA THR A 147 5.64 2.60 -12.96
C THR A 147 5.01 3.47 -11.87
N LEU A 148 5.28 3.20 -10.59
CA LEU A 148 4.82 4.06 -9.50
C LEU A 148 5.39 5.48 -9.57
N LYS A 149 6.67 5.64 -9.90
CA LYS A 149 7.30 6.97 -10.09
C LYS A 149 6.63 7.75 -11.23
N VAL A 150 6.25 7.08 -12.32
CA VAL A 150 5.49 7.71 -13.40
C VAL A 150 4.13 8.20 -12.89
N ILE A 151 3.39 7.37 -12.16
CA ILE A 151 2.08 7.79 -11.61
C ILE A 151 2.26 8.94 -10.62
N ASP A 152 3.28 8.93 -9.77
CA ASP A 152 3.55 10.02 -8.82
C ASP A 152 3.85 11.35 -9.53
N ALA A 153 4.63 11.31 -10.62
CA ALA A 153 4.88 12.47 -11.47
C ALA A 153 3.60 12.97 -12.16
N MET A 154 2.73 12.05 -12.62
CA MET A 154 1.44 12.40 -13.23
C MET A 154 0.52 13.14 -12.25
N ILE A 155 0.50 12.76 -10.96
CA ILE A 155 -0.28 13.47 -9.92
C ILE A 155 0.14 14.95 -9.86
N GLY A 156 1.45 15.21 -9.80
CA GLY A 156 1.97 16.58 -9.80
C GLY A 156 1.67 17.33 -11.11
N ARG A 157 1.81 16.67 -12.26
CA ARG A 157 1.58 17.29 -13.58
C ARG A 157 0.12 17.67 -13.82
N MET A 158 -0.83 16.90 -13.29
CA MET A 158 -2.26 17.18 -13.42
C MET A 158 -2.81 18.07 -12.30
N GLY A 159 -2.08 18.22 -11.19
CA GLY A 159 -2.59 18.89 -9.99
C GLY A 159 -3.81 18.18 -9.39
N ALA A 160 -3.96 16.88 -9.66
CA ALA A 160 -5.15 16.11 -9.31
C ALA A 160 -4.77 14.84 -8.53
N PRO A 161 -5.43 14.56 -7.39
CA PRO A 161 -5.09 13.41 -6.58
C PRO A 161 -5.47 12.09 -7.25
N LEU A 162 -4.65 11.07 -7.05
CA LEU A 162 -4.95 9.70 -7.45
C LEU A 162 -6.21 9.22 -6.70
N ARG A 163 -7.25 8.82 -7.44
CA ARG A 163 -8.50 8.31 -6.90
C ARG A 163 -8.34 6.85 -6.47
N GLU A 164 -7.82 6.03 -7.37
CA GLU A 164 -7.70 4.59 -7.17
C GLU A 164 -6.63 4.01 -8.12
N ILE A 165 -5.83 3.07 -7.61
CA ILE A 165 -5.17 2.07 -8.45
C ILE A 165 -6.16 0.91 -8.56
N THR A 166 -6.81 0.75 -9.70
CA THR A 166 -7.82 -0.32 -9.85
C THR A 166 -7.18 -1.69 -9.99
N SER A 167 -6.00 -1.76 -10.60
CA SER A 167 -5.24 -2.98 -10.83
C SER A 167 -3.74 -2.71 -10.78
N ALA A 168 -2.99 -3.65 -10.20
CA ALA A 168 -1.53 -3.64 -10.14
C ALA A 168 -1.03 -5.02 -10.59
N TYR A 169 -0.22 -5.73 -9.81
CA TYR A 169 0.04 -7.15 -10.10
C TYR A 169 -1.24 -7.99 -10.16
N ARG A 170 -1.31 -8.88 -11.15
CA ARG A 170 -2.33 -9.92 -11.27
C ARG A 170 -1.66 -11.28 -11.31
N SER A 171 -2.05 -12.19 -10.43
CA SER A 171 -1.62 -13.60 -10.55
C SER A 171 -2.11 -14.19 -11.88
N PRO A 172 -1.44 -15.20 -12.47
CA PRO A 172 -1.89 -15.81 -13.73
C PRO A 172 -3.35 -16.26 -13.69
N ARG A 173 -3.79 -16.84 -12.57
CA ARG A 173 -5.18 -17.26 -12.34
C ARG A 173 -6.13 -16.08 -12.29
N TYR A 174 -5.79 -15.03 -11.53
CA TYR A 174 -6.62 -13.83 -11.42
C TYR A 174 -6.69 -13.06 -12.74
N ASN A 175 -5.56 -12.94 -13.47
CA ASN A 175 -5.49 -12.32 -14.79
C ASN A 175 -6.48 -12.98 -15.76
N ARG A 176 -6.50 -14.32 -15.83
CA ARG A 176 -7.47 -15.06 -16.65
C ARG A 176 -8.91 -14.80 -16.20
N ALA A 177 -9.18 -14.82 -14.89
CA ALA A 177 -10.52 -14.61 -14.34
C ALA A 177 -11.11 -13.23 -14.66
N VAL A 178 -10.25 -12.20 -14.84
CA VAL A 178 -10.66 -10.85 -15.25
C VAL A 178 -10.61 -10.63 -16.78
N GLY A 179 -10.40 -11.69 -17.57
CA GLY A 179 -10.30 -11.59 -19.04
C GLY A 179 -9.03 -10.91 -19.53
N GLY A 180 -7.96 -10.91 -18.72
CA GLY A 180 -6.67 -10.32 -19.07
C GLY A 180 -5.94 -11.11 -20.17
N LYS A 181 -5.15 -10.39 -20.98
CA LYS A 181 -4.29 -11.00 -22.02
C LYS A 181 -3.25 -11.95 -21.41
N SER A 182 -2.91 -13.02 -22.12
CA SER A 182 -1.96 -14.06 -21.67
C SER A 182 -0.55 -13.53 -21.33
N ARG A 183 -0.09 -12.49 -22.05
CA ARG A 183 1.20 -11.83 -21.83
C ARG A 183 1.04 -10.44 -21.19
N SER A 184 0.12 -10.31 -20.23
CA SER A 184 -0.15 -9.03 -19.59
C SER A 184 1.02 -8.57 -18.71
N TYR A 185 1.43 -7.30 -18.84
CA TYR A 185 2.46 -6.69 -17.99
C TYR A 185 2.05 -6.56 -16.52
N HIS A 186 0.76 -6.68 -16.19
CA HIS A 186 0.32 -6.84 -14.80
C HIS A 186 0.88 -8.13 -14.17
N MET A 187 1.04 -9.20 -14.94
CA MET A 187 1.61 -10.46 -14.42
C MET A 187 3.13 -10.38 -14.19
N GLN A 188 3.77 -9.30 -14.64
CA GLN A 188 5.19 -9.02 -14.42
C GLN A 188 5.40 -7.87 -13.42
N ASN A 189 4.32 -7.40 -12.76
CA ASN A 189 4.34 -6.27 -11.83
C ASN A 189 4.89 -4.97 -12.46
N LEU A 190 4.70 -4.78 -13.77
CA LEU A 190 5.17 -3.62 -14.54
C LEU A 190 4.05 -2.62 -14.84
N ALA A 191 2.79 -2.96 -14.57
CA ALA A 191 1.62 -2.22 -15.01
C ALA A 191 0.70 -1.79 -13.87
N LEU A 192 0.07 -0.62 -14.04
CA LEU A 192 -0.96 -0.06 -13.18
C LEU A 192 -2.14 0.41 -14.03
N ASP A 193 -3.35 0.07 -13.58
CA ASP A 193 -4.59 0.69 -14.05
C ASP A 193 -4.99 1.75 -13.03
N VAL A 194 -5.13 3.00 -13.46
CA VAL A 194 -5.28 4.16 -12.56
C VAL A 194 -6.47 5.04 -12.91
N GLN A 195 -6.99 5.68 -11.86
CA GLN A 195 -8.02 6.70 -11.95
C GLN A 195 -7.64 7.90 -11.09
N PHE A 196 -7.96 9.10 -11.55
CA PHE A 196 -7.68 10.36 -10.87
C PHE A 196 -8.99 11.10 -10.57
N ARG A 197 -9.04 11.84 -9.47
CA ARG A 197 -10.26 12.57 -9.08
C ARG A 197 -10.44 13.76 -10.02
N GLY A 198 -11.62 13.88 -10.64
CA GLY A 198 -11.95 15.01 -11.50
C GLY A 198 -11.23 15.03 -12.86
N VAL A 199 -10.52 13.95 -13.23
CA VAL A 199 -9.77 13.88 -14.51
C VAL A 199 -10.27 12.70 -15.33
N SER A 200 -10.62 12.96 -16.59
CA SER A 200 -11.07 11.92 -17.51
C SER A 200 -9.93 11.00 -17.93
N ALA A 201 -10.24 9.73 -18.23
CA ALA A 201 -9.23 8.78 -18.72
C ALA A 201 -8.52 9.26 -19.99
N SER A 202 -9.22 10.02 -20.85
CA SER A 202 -8.61 10.65 -22.02
C SER A 202 -7.53 11.66 -21.65
N HIS A 203 -7.77 12.52 -20.65
CA HIS A 203 -6.78 13.50 -20.19
C HIS A 203 -5.62 12.80 -19.45
N VAL A 204 -5.90 11.78 -18.64
CA VAL A 204 -4.85 10.97 -17.98
C VAL A 204 -3.92 10.32 -19.03
N ALA A 205 -4.49 9.71 -20.07
CA ALA A 205 -3.71 9.13 -21.17
C ALA A 205 -2.92 10.18 -21.96
N TYR A 206 -3.48 11.38 -22.17
CA TYR A 206 -2.77 12.50 -22.78
C TYR A 206 -1.53 12.90 -21.97
N VAL A 207 -1.68 13.11 -20.67
CA VAL A 207 -0.55 13.48 -19.79
C VAL A 207 0.50 12.38 -19.73
N ALA A 208 0.09 11.12 -19.65
CA ALA A 208 1.03 10.01 -19.71
C ALA A 208 1.84 10.00 -21.02
N LYS A 209 1.19 10.24 -22.18
CA LYS A 209 1.88 10.32 -23.47
C LYS A 209 2.84 11.51 -23.53
N GLN A 210 2.49 12.65 -22.92
CA GLN A 210 3.38 13.82 -22.82
C GLN A 210 4.63 13.54 -21.99
N LEU A 211 4.50 12.92 -20.81
CA LEU A 211 5.67 12.51 -20.02
C LEU A 211 6.53 11.50 -20.80
N ARG A 212 5.90 10.59 -21.53
CA ARG A 212 6.61 9.62 -22.38
C ARG A 212 7.37 10.29 -23.53
N SER A 213 6.80 11.30 -24.19
CA SER A 213 7.49 12.04 -25.26
C SER A 213 8.63 12.91 -24.75
N GLN A 214 8.57 13.30 -23.47
CA GLN A 214 9.65 14.00 -22.75
C GLN A 214 10.75 13.05 -22.25
N GLY A 215 10.65 11.74 -22.52
CA GLY A 215 11.65 10.75 -22.11
C GLY A 215 11.56 10.34 -20.64
N VAL A 216 10.53 10.74 -19.89
CA VAL A 216 10.38 10.39 -18.46
C VAL A 216 10.23 8.89 -18.25
N PHE A 217 9.63 8.18 -19.21
CA PHE A 217 9.58 6.73 -19.23
C PHE A 217 9.41 6.18 -20.64
N ARG A 218 9.63 4.86 -20.80
CA ARG A 218 9.30 4.11 -22.01
C ARG A 218 8.32 2.99 -21.68
N GLY A 219 7.19 2.95 -22.38
CA GLY A 219 6.19 1.92 -22.10
C GLY A 219 4.80 2.13 -22.69
N GLY A 220 3.86 1.30 -22.23
CA GLY A 220 2.47 1.27 -22.70
C GLY A 220 1.59 2.35 -22.06
N VAL A 221 0.72 2.97 -22.87
CA VAL A 221 -0.37 3.83 -22.41
C VAL A 221 -1.67 3.37 -23.08
N GLY A 222 -2.56 2.74 -22.33
CA GLY A 222 -3.86 2.24 -22.80
C GLY A 222 -5.01 3.08 -22.25
N ARG A 223 -5.91 3.56 -23.09
CA ARG A 223 -7.07 4.34 -22.65
C ARG A 223 -8.33 3.46 -22.61
N TYR A 224 -8.91 3.33 -21.43
CA TYR A 224 -10.20 2.67 -21.23
C TYR A 224 -11.25 3.68 -20.79
N SER A 225 -12.53 3.31 -20.85
CA SER A 225 -13.63 4.19 -20.43
C SER A 225 -13.57 4.53 -18.94
N SER A 226 -13.10 3.60 -18.11
CA SER A 226 -13.12 3.71 -16.64
C SER A 226 -11.75 3.90 -15.99
N PHE A 227 -10.65 3.69 -16.70
CA PHE A 227 -9.29 3.85 -16.17
C PHE A 227 -8.29 4.09 -17.30
N THR A 228 -7.06 4.45 -16.94
CA THR A 228 -5.92 4.47 -17.87
C THR A 228 -4.92 3.42 -17.44
N HIS A 229 -4.50 2.57 -18.38
CA HIS A 229 -3.42 1.59 -18.22
C HIS A 229 -2.09 2.30 -18.48
N ILE A 230 -1.14 2.16 -17.55
CA ILE A 230 0.24 2.61 -17.69
C ILE A 230 1.18 1.46 -17.33
N ASP A 231 2.18 1.21 -18.17
CA ASP A 231 3.28 0.30 -17.84
C ASP A 231 4.63 0.83 -18.30
N THR A 232 5.69 0.27 -17.75
CA THR A 232 7.08 0.64 -18.06
C THR A 232 7.83 -0.49 -18.77
N ARG A 233 7.17 -1.14 -19.75
CA ARG A 233 7.71 -2.29 -20.52
C ARG A 233 8.98 -2.00 -21.34
N GLY A 234 9.49 -0.77 -21.35
CA GLY A 234 10.69 -0.36 -22.09
C GLY A 234 10.46 -0.01 -23.56
N THR A 235 9.26 -0.21 -24.11
CA THR A 235 8.91 0.15 -25.49
C THR A 235 7.58 0.88 -25.55
N ASN A 236 7.53 1.97 -26.33
CA ASN A 236 6.38 2.83 -26.44
C ASN A 236 5.27 2.17 -27.27
N VAL A 237 4.10 1.96 -26.66
CA VAL A 237 2.90 1.46 -27.34
C VAL A 237 1.68 2.21 -26.81
N SER A 238 0.68 2.47 -27.65
CA SER A 238 -0.59 3.04 -27.21
C SER A 238 -1.78 2.34 -27.83
N TRP A 239 -2.88 2.25 -27.08
CA TRP A 239 -4.15 1.68 -27.51
C TRP A 239 -5.33 2.32 -26.76
#